data_AF-A0A554GQJ9-F1
#
_entry.id   AF-A0A554GQJ9-F1
#
_cell.length_a   1.000
_cell.length_b   1.000
_cell.length_c   1.000
_cell.angle_alpha   90.00
_cell.angle_beta   90.00
_cell.angle_gamma   90.00
#
_symmetry.space_group_name_H-M   'P 1'
#
loop_
_entity.id
_entity.type
_entity.pdbx_description
1 polymer ?
#
loop_
_entity_poly.entity_id
_entity_poly.type
_entity_poly.pdbx_seq_one_letter_code
_entity_poly.pdbx_strand_id
1 'polypeptide(L)'
;MRSPRFVPPGWLWGLLLLVLTACRPVLQVSLADGAQKLPAPRFQVEDPEHADRPRYNTVQVLDRAGAVYWQLRAEPFGDLASVGALTYGEAPSGFAVVEEPRALQAGGRYALFVVGKNRGTLHFDVDADGRVTEASP
;
A
#
# COMPACT_ATOMS: atom_id res chain seq x y z
N MET A 1 -48.45 30.56 12.13
CA MET A 1 -47.83 29.62 13.09
C MET A 1 -47.11 28.53 12.30
N ARG A 2 -45.77 28.44 12.36
CA ARG A 2 -44.97 27.44 11.65
C ARG A 2 -44.73 26.25 12.58
N SER A 3 -45.23 25.07 12.20
CA SER A 3 -45.04 23.83 12.95
C SER A 3 -43.57 23.38 12.87
N PRO A 4 -42.96 22.94 13.99
CA PRO A 4 -41.61 22.39 13.96
C PRO A 4 -41.67 20.96 13.40
N ARG A 5 -40.87 20.69 12.35
CA ARG A 5 -40.73 19.35 11.78
C ARG A 5 -39.89 18.51 12.72
N PHE A 6 -40.52 17.52 13.35
CA PHE A 6 -39.85 16.50 14.15
C PHE A 6 -39.04 15.59 13.20
N VAL A 7 -37.72 15.65 13.29
CA VAL A 7 -36.83 14.74 12.55
C VAL A 7 -36.68 13.47 13.38
N PRO A 8 -37.04 12.28 12.84
CA PRO A 8 -36.95 11.04 13.61
C PRO A 8 -35.48 10.68 13.86
N PRO A 9 -35.13 10.21 15.08
CA PRO A 9 -33.74 9.95 15.49
C PRO A 9 -33.03 8.86 14.65
N GLY A 10 -33.75 8.01 13.93
CA GLY A 10 -33.17 6.99 13.04
C GLY A 10 -32.42 7.56 11.83
N TRP A 11 -32.69 8.80 11.43
CA TRP A 11 -32.04 9.41 10.27
C TRP A 11 -30.57 9.78 10.56
N LEU A 12 -30.29 10.19 11.80
CA LEU A 12 -28.93 10.47 12.29
C LEU A 12 -28.06 9.20 12.32
N TRP A 13 -28.63 8.07 12.72
CA TRP A 13 -27.93 6.78 12.72
C TRP A 13 -27.62 6.26 11.31
N GLY A 14 -28.55 6.42 10.37
CA GLY A 14 -28.31 6.09 8.95
C GLY A 14 -27.20 6.95 8.33
N LEU A 15 -27.16 8.24 8.64
CA LEU A 15 -26.10 9.15 8.20
C LEU A 15 -24.74 8.80 8.83
N LEU A 16 -24.71 8.44 10.12
CA LEU A 16 -23.49 8.03 10.81
C LEU A 16 -22.89 6.75 10.20
N LEU A 17 -23.72 5.76 9.87
CA LEU A 17 -23.28 4.52 9.21
C LEU A 17 -22.72 4.76 7.79
N LEU A 18 -23.29 5.71 7.04
CA LEU A 18 -22.79 6.11 5.71
C LEU A 18 -21.43 6.83 5.79
N VAL A 19 -21.18 7.60 6.85
CA VAL A 19 -19.87 8.26 7.05
C VAL A 19 -18.80 7.26 7.46
N LEU A 20 -19.16 6.19 8.17
CA LEU A 20 -18.20 5.18 8.65
C LEU A 20 -17.74 4.21 7.55
N THR A 21 -18.49 4.02 6.47
CA THR A 21 -18.05 3.20 5.32
C THR A 21 -17.09 3.95 4.37
N ALA A 22 -16.98 5.27 4.49
CA ALA A 22 -16.12 6.10 3.64
C ALA A 22 -14.62 6.04 3.98
N CYS A 23 -14.23 5.31 5.03
CA CYS A 23 -12.85 5.27 5.55
C CYS A 23 -12.03 4.05 5.12
N ARG A 24 -12.46 3.27 4.11
CA ARG A 24 -11.61 2.15 3.62
C ARG A 24 -10.45 2.69 2.79
N PRO A 25 -9.18 2.35 3.11
CA PRO A 25 -8.06 2.70 2.27
C PRO A 25 -8.21 2.02 0.91
N VAL A 26 -8.08 2.81 -0.15
CA VAL A 26 -8.37 2.37 -1.52
C VAL A 26 -7.26 1.49 -2.10
N LEU A 27 -6.02 1.59 -1.59
CA LEU A 27 -4.95 0.66 -1.96
C LEU A 27 -4.53 -0.13 -0.72
N GLN A 28 -4.57 -1.45 -0.85
CA GLN A 28 -4.14 -2.39 0.18
C GLN A 28 -2.82 -3.03 -0.25
N VAL A 29 -1.91 -3.18 0.71
CA VAL A 29 -0.59 -3.74 0.47
C VAL A 29 -0.36 -4.80 1.54
N SER A 30 -0.01 -6.02 1.13
CA SER A 30 0.19 -7.14 2.03
C SER A 30 1.41 -7.96 1.61
N LEU A 31 1.91 -8.81 2.51
CA LEU A 31 2.95 -9.77 2.18
C LEU A 31 2.36 -10.92 1.37
N ALA A 32 3.04 -11.33 0.31
CA ALA A 32 2.64 -12.51 -0.43
C ALA A 32 2.95 -13.78 0.37
N ASP A 33 2.00 -14.72 0.40
CA ASP A 33 2.17 -16.00 1.09
C ASP A 33 3.37 -16.80 0.57
N GLY A 34 4.16 -17.33 1.51
CA GLY A 34 5.32 -18.19 1.21
C GLY A 34 6.53 -17.47 0.60
N ALA A 35 6.48 -16.15 0.43
CA ALA A 35 7.56 -15.35 -0.17
C ALA A 35 8.09 -14.27 0.80
N GLN A 36 8.07 -14.57 2.09
CA GLN A 36 8.40 -13.68 3.21
C GLN A 36 9.85 -13.84 3.66
N LYS A 37 10.80 -13.87 2.73
CA LYS A 37 12.22 -14.09 3.06
C LYS A 37 13.14 -13.24 2.21
N LEU A 38 14.22 -12.77 2.84
CA LEU A 38 15.33 -12.12 2.15
C LEU A 38 15.99 -13.04 1.10
N PRO A 39 16.59 -12.46 0.05
CA PRO A 39 16.79 -11.03 -0.17
C PRO A 39 15.61 -10.31 -0.86
N ALA A 40 14.65 -11.05 -1.40
CA ALA A 40 13.63 -10.51 -2.30
C ALA A 40 12.21 -10.89 -1.83
N PRO A 41 11.72 -10.29 -0.71
CA PRO A 41 10.35 -10.51 -0.28
C PRO A 41 9.35 -10.05 -1.36
N ARG A 42 8.20 -10.72 -1.41
CA ARG A 42 7.12 -10.39 -2.35
C ARG A 42 5.93 -9.79 -1.63
N PHE A 43 5.25 -8.89 -2.33
CA PHE A 43 4.11 -8.13 -1.84
C PHE A 43 2.95 -8.24 -2.82
N GLN A 44 1.74 -8.13 -2.30
CA GLN A 44 0.51 -8.03 -3.07
C GLN A 44 -0.04 -6.60 -2.92
N VAL A 45 -0.57 -6.07 -4.01
CA VAL A 45 -1.22 -4.76 -4.07
C VAL A 45 -2.61 -4.93 -4.64
N GLU A 46 -3.61 -4.49 -3.89
CA GLU A 46 -5.01 -4.59 -4.28
C GLU A 46 -5.66 -3.21 -4.28
N ASP A 47 -6.49 -2.92 -5.28
CA ASP A 47 -7.39 -1.76 -5.32
C ASP A 47 -8.83 -2.28 -5.31
N PRO A 48 -9.54 -2.24 -4.17
CA PRO A 48 -10.91 -2.75 -4.10
C PRO A 48 -11.90 -2.03 -5.04
N GLU A 49 -11.56 -0.85 -5.56
CA GLU A 49 -12.37 -0.15 -6.56
C GLU A 49 -12.12 -0.65 -7.99
N HIS A 50 -10.97 -1.30 -8.26
CA HIS A 50 -10.52 -1.74 -9.60
C HIS A 50 -9.98 -3.17 -9.53
N ALA A 51 -10.91 -4.13 -9.67
CA ALA A 51 -10.61 -5.56 -9.54
C ALA A 51 -9.68 -6.12 -10.63
N ASP A 52 -9.55 -5.43 -11.76
CA ASP A 52 -8.68 -5.82 -12.87
C ASP A 52 -7.21 -5.47 -12.60
N ARG A 53 -6.95 -4.30 -12.00
CA ARG A 53 -5.59 -3.82 -11.74
C ARG A 53 -5.55 -2.71 -10.69
N PRO A 54 -4.59 -2.74 -9.74
CA PRO A 54 -4.45 -1.67 -8.76
C PRO A 54 -3.93 -0.37 -9.36
N ARG A 55 -4.51 0.79 -9.05
CA ARG A 55 -4.09 2.06 -9.66
C ARG A 55 -3.00 2.79 -8.88
N TYR A 56 -1.75 2.47 -9.18
CA TYR A 56 -0.58 3.20 -8.69
C TYR A 56 0.47 3.39 -9.78
N ASN A 57 1.39 4.33 -9.58
CA ASN A 57 2.45 4.63 -10.53
C ASN A 57 3.84 4.78 -9.89
N THR A 58 3.91 4.68 -8.56
CA THR A 58 5.17 4.81 -7.81
C THR A 58 5.21 3.74 -6.73
N VAL A 59 6.37 3.10 -6.57
CA VAL A 59 6.67 2.18 -5.47
C VAL A 59 7.85 2.76 -4.72
N GLN A 60 7.80 2.80 -3.39
CA GLN A 60 8.90 3.31 -2.57
C GLN A 60 9.06 2.47 -1.31
N VAL A 61 10.29 2.06 -1.01
CA VAL A 61 10.64 1.41 0.26
C VAL A 61 11.53 2.36 1.04
N LEU A 62 11.16 2.62 2.29
CA LEU A 62 11.89 3.45 3.22
C LEU A 62 12.31 2.62 4.45
N ASP A 63 13.43 2.98 5.07
CA ASP A 63 13.71 2.52 6.44
C ASP A 63 12.99 3.38 7.50
N ARG A 64 13.17 3.00 8.76
CA ARG A 64 12.62 3.74 9.91
C ARG A 64 13.09 5.21 9.99
N ALA A 65 14.27 5.53 9.48
CA ALA A 65 14.80 6.89 9.45
C ALA A 65 14.26 7.72 8.27
N GLY A 66 13.49 7.10 7.37
CA GLY A 66 12.98 7.71 6.15
C GLY A 66 13.96 7.70 4.98
N ALA A 67 15.08 6.97 5.09
CA ALA A 67 16.01 6.81 3.98
C ALA A 67 15.41 5.90 2.91
N VAL A 68 15.52 6.30 1.64
CA VAL A 68 15.03 5.51 0.51
C VAL A 68 15.93 4.29 0.30
N TYR A 69 15.32 3.11 0.35
CA TYR A 69 15.96 1.81 0.09
C TYR A 69 15.68 1.29 -1.31
N TRP A 70 14.57 1.70 -1.93
CA TRP A 70 14.24 1.34 -3.29
C TRP A 70 13.12 2.24 -3.79
N GLN A 71 13.19 2.68 -5.04
CA GLN A 71 12.11 3.46 -5.63
C GLN A 71 11.93 3.12 -7.10
N LEU A 72 10.67 2.86 -7.48
CA LEU A 72 10.25 2.68 -8.86
C LEU A 72 9.24 3.75 -9.25
N ARG A 73 9.20 4.07 -10.55
CA ARG A 73 8.17 4.92 -11.14
C ARG A 73 7.73 4.38 -12.50
N ALA A 74 6.43 4.38 -12.76
CA ALA A 74 5.88 3.93 -14.03
C ALA A 74 6.27 4.88 -15.18
N GLU A 75 6.64 4.28 -16.32
CA GLU A 75 7.00 4.97 -17.56
C GLU A 75 6.27 4.35 -18.78
N PRO A 76 5.58 5.16 -19.61
CA PRO A 76 5.31 6.58 -19.43
C PRO A 76 4.44 6.83 -18.18
N PHE A 77 4.46 8.06 -17.67
CA PHE A 77 3.76 8.41 -16.43
C PHE A 77 2.26 8.08 -16.52
N GLY A 78 1.79 7.25 -15.60
CA GLY A 78 0.42 6.74 -15.55
C GLY A 78 0.35 5.48 -14.71
N ASP A 79 -0.85 4.94 -14.53
CA ASP A 79 -1.09 3.70 -13.77
C ASP A 79 -1.27 2.47 -14.67
N LEU A 80 -1.08 2.61 -15.99
CA LEU A 80 -1.27 1.53 -16.96
C LEU A 80 -0.33 0.33 -16.76
N ALA A 81 0.86 0.57 -16.18
CA ALA A 81 1.88 -0.43 -15.96
C ALA A 81 1.81 -1.11 -14.57
N SER A 82 0.90 -0.65 -13.70
CA SER A 82 0.77 -1.18 -12.34
C SER A 82 0.52 -2.70 -12.31
N VAL A 83 1.03 -3.34 -11.27
CA VAL A 83 0.92 -4.80 -11.10
C VAL A 83 0.38 -5.14 -9.71
N GLY A 84 -0.38 -6.23 -9.61
CA GLY A 84 -0.88 -6.73 -8.32
C GLY A 84 0.18 -7.44 -7.48
N ALA A 85 1.30 -7.83 -8.07
CA ALA A 85 2.39 -8.52 -7.37
C ALA A 85 3.71 -7.77 -7.57
N LEU A 86 4.42 -7.50 -6.48
CA LEU A 86 5.71 -6.82 -6.46
C LEU A 86 6.76 -7.71 -5.80
N THR A 87 7.94 -7.83 -6.41
CA THR A 87 9.12 -8.44 -5.78
C THR A 87 10.11 -7.33 -5.43
N TYR A 88 10.59 -7.30 -4.19
CA TYR A 88 11.59 -6.30 -3.80
C TYR A 88 12.84 -6.38 -4.68
N GLY A 89 13.24 -5.23 -5.25
CA GLY A 89 14.44 -5.11 -6.08
C GLY A 89 14.25 -5.53 -7.54
N GLU A 90 13.06 -5.96 -7.94
CA GLU A 90 12.74 -6.24 -9.35
C GLU A 90 11.80 -5.16 -9.90
N ALA A 91 12.18 -4.51 -11.00
CA ALA A 91 11.32 -3.56 -11.69
C ALA A 91 10.31 -4.32 -12.59
N PRO A 92 8.99 -4.19 -12.36
CA PRO A 92 7.99 -4.73 -13.28
C PRO A 92 8.07 -4.05 -14.64
N SER A 93 7.53 -4.70 -15.67
CA SER A 93 7.42 -4.10 -17.00
C SER A 93 6.70 -2.76 -16.95
N GLY A 94 7.27 -1.74 -17.59
CA GLY A 94 6.72 -0.38 -17.60
C GLY A 94 7.02 0.43 -16.33
N PHE A 95 7.90 -0.05 -15.45
CA PHE A 95 8.51 0.76 -14.40
C PHE A 95 9.99 0.99 -14.67
N ALA A 96 10.45 2.21 -14.38
CA ALA A 96 11.85 2.57 -14.28
C ALA A 96 12.29 2.60 -12.82
N VAL A 97 13.54 2.19 -12.58
CA VAL A 97 14.19 2.31 -11.28
C VAL A 97 14.64 3.77 -11.11
N VAL A 98 14.10 4.44 -10.10
CA VAL A 98 14.50 5.81 -9.72
C VAL A 98 15.62 5.74 -8.68
N GLU A 99 15.51 4.82 -7.72
CA GLU A 99 16.54 4.53 -6.72
C GLU A 99 16.76 3.02 -6.69
N GLU A 100 18.01 2.61 -6.88
CA GLU A 100 18.43 1.20 -6.87
C GLU A 100 18.13 0.53 -5.52
N PRO A 101 17.75 -0.76 -5.51
CA PRO A 101 17.46 -1.47 -4.29
C PRO A 101 18.71 -1.65 -3.43
N ARG A 102 18.60 -1.30 -2.15
CA ARG A 102 19.61 -1.56 -1.13
C ARG A 102 19.30 -2.86 -0.42
N ALA A 103 20.32 -3.60 -0.01
CA ALA A 103 20.09 -4.83 0.73
C ALA A 103 19.32 -4.55 2.03
N LEU A 104 18.14 -5.18 2.18
CA LEU A 104 17.41 -5.21 3.43
C LEU A 104 18.24 -6.00 4.46
N GLN A 105 18.24 -5.52 5.71
CA GLN A 105 19.07 -6.07 6.78
C GLN A 105 18.21 -6.85 7.76
N ALA A 106 18.76 -7.95 8.30
CA ALA A 106 18.17 -8.66 9.42
C ALA A 106 18.06 -7.72 10.64
N GLY A 107 16.93 -7.77 11.36
CA GLY A 107 16.58 -6.81 12.41
C GLY A 107 16.12 -5.44 11.91
N GLY A 108 16.03 -5.24 10.59
CA GLY A 108 15.60 -4.00 9.97
C GLY A 108 14.08 -3.82 10.01
N ARG A 109 13.64 -2.55 10.04
CA ARG A 109 12.23 -2.16 9.93
C ARG A 109 12.06 -1.20 8.77
N TYR A 110 11.06 -1.47 7.94
CA TYR A 110 10.84 -0.79 6.68
C TYR A 110 9.37 -0.49 6.45
N ALA A 111 9.11 0.43 5.52
CA ALA A 111 7.78 0.74 5.03
C ALA A 111 7.78 0.71 3.50
N LEU A 112 6.88 -0.08 2.93
CA LEU A 112 6.56 -0.09 1.50
C LEU A 112 5.37 0.83 1.25
N PHE A 113 5.54 1.77 0.35
CA PHE A 113 4.50 2.66 -0.15
C PHE A 113 4.24 2.36 -1.62
N VAL A 114 2.97 2.26 -1.99
CA VAL A 114 2.50 2.36 -3.37
C VAL A 114 1.62 3.59 -3.51
N VAL A 115 1.97 4.44 -4.47
CA VAL A 115 1.39 5.77 -4.64
C VAL A 115 0.82 5.91 -6.05
N GLY A 116 -0.43 6.36 -6.12
CA GLY A 116 -1.13 6.75 -7.34
C GLY A 116 -2.11 7.88 -7.01
N LYS A 117 -3.35 7.77 -7.51
CA LYS A 117 -4.45 8.64 -7.02
C LYS A 117 -4.73 8.43 -5.53
N ASN A 118 -4.54 7.20 -5.07
CA ASN A 118 -4.61 6.80 -3.67
C ASN A 118 -3.24 6.32 -3.19
N ARG A 119 -3.10 6.05 -1.90
CA ARG A 119 -1.87 5.52 -1.30
C ARG A 119 -2.15 4.27 -0.49
N GLY A 120 -1.35 3.24 -0.73
CA GLY A 120 -1.26 2.05 0.11
C GLY A 120 0.07 2.02 0.85
N THR A 121 0.06 1.46 2.07
CA THR A 121 1.26 1.33 2.90
C THR A 121 1.26 0.00 3.62
N LEU A 122 2.43 -0.64 3.67
CA LEU A 122 2.71 -1.80 4.51
C LEU A 122 3.99 -1.53 5.30
N HIS A 123 3.92 -1.64 6.62
CA HIS A 123 5.11 -1.68 7.47
C HIS A 123 5.52 -3.14 7.66
N PHE A 124 6.82 -3.41 7.63
CA PHE A 124 7.32 -4.76 7.84
C PHE A 124 8.64 -4.75 8.60
N ASP A 125 8.82 -5.78 9.42
CA ASP A 125 10.04 -6.08 10.14
C ASP A 125 10.73 -7.26 9.46
N VAL A 126 12.07 -7.27 9.50
CA VAL A 126 12.90 -8.40 9.09
C VAL A 126 13.50 -9.00 10.35
N ASP A 127 13.22 -10.27 10.64
CA ASP A 127 13.77 -10.93 11.82
C ASP A 127 15.27 -11.29 11.65
N ALA A 128 15.85 -11.88 12.69
CA ALA A 128 17.27 -12.30 12.68
C ALA A 128 17.58 -13.38 11.63
N ASP A 129 16.59 -14.17 11.23
CA ASP A 129 16.70 -15.24 10.23
C ASP A 129 16.40 -14.72 8.80
N GLY A 130 16.15 -13.42 8.65
CA GLY A 130 15.82 -12.78 7.38
C GLY A 130 14.38 -13.05 6.91
N ARG A 131 13.47 -13.46 7.80
CA ARG A 131 12.04 -13.55 7.48
C ARG A 131 11.38 -12.20 7.62
N VAL A 132 10.41 -11.94 6.75
CA VAL A 132 9.69 -10.68 6.69
C VAL A 132 8.30 -10.86 7.28
N THR A 133 7.95 -10.03 8.26
CA THR A 133 6.62 -10.05 8.89
C THR A 133 6.00 -8.68 8.86
N GLU A 134 4.68 -8.63 8.68
CA GLU A 134 3.94 -7.37 8.78
C GLU A 134 4.11 -6.78 10.20
N ALA A 135 4.27 -5.47 10.25
CA ALA A 135 4.43 -4.71 11.47
C ALA A 135 3.30 -3.69 11.60
N SER A 136 2.87 -3.42 12.84
CA SER A 136 2.01 -2.26 13.10
C SER A 136 2.74 -0.96 12.73
N PRO A 137 2.05 0.11 12.31
CA PRO A 137 2.66 1.41 11.99
C PRO A 137 3.63 1.92 13.05
#